data_AF-A0A6G0V0H3-F1
#
_entry.id   AF-A0A6G0V0H3-F1
#
_cell.length_a   1.000
_cell.length_b   1.000
_cell.length_c   1.000
_cell.angle_alpha   90.00
_cell.angle_beta   90.00
_cell.angle_gamma   90.00
#
_symmetry.space_group_name_H-M   'P 1'
#
loop_
_entity.id
_entity.type
_entity.pdbx_description
1 polymer ?
#
loop_
_entity_poly.entity_id
_entity_poly.type
_entity_poly.pdbx_seq_one_letter_code
_entity_poly.pdbx_strand_id
1 'polypeptide(L)'
;MRILGPPIFLLFIFFHYSLTEELSENEVTLAPPLPVCESFQACSAEVSAYPVIITAESIIGFETDENIPSSTPGSFAEFAAGEEDLTVIHSTIPDFDVEGSGVVEGSGQDPSPMLQFIVTSTPESGSTAFPLYDEFVNSPSLFDFKAQPNTTQKRLCRCGSNDDKEDKCSFSDSTTLVIDGTLKLAFCSSPKQHSRCIGRRNLVRIIGEIHESGEAIKNVLDTAIFCDCPNGFRRVGIEPWEGGYAFEYQCK
;
A
#
# COMPACT_ATOMS: atom_id res chain seq x y z
N MET A 1 13.69 -74.63 8.27
CA MET A 1 12.28 -74.19 8.14
C MET A 1 12.28 -72.68 8.34
N ARG A 2 11.97 -71.82 7.37
CA ARG A 2 10.75 -71.60 6.54
C ARG A 2 9.78 -70.57 7.18
N ILE A 3 9.72 -69.35 6.58
CA ILE A 3 8.61 -68.36 6.41
C ILE A 3 7.62 -68.08 7.58
N LEU A 4 7.11 -66.86 7.83
CA LEU A 4 7.06 -65.56 7.11
C LEU A 4 7.78 -64.44 7.94
N GLY A 5 7.82 -63.12 7.64
CA GLY A 5 7.24 -62.25 6.60
C GLY A 5 6.16 -61.29 7.16
N PRO A 6 6.37 -59.95 7.25
CA PRO A 6 5.36 -59.02 7.74
C PRO A 6 4.31 -58.70 6.66
N PRO A 7 3.02 -58.51 7.02
CA PRO A 7 1.97 -58.28 6.03
C PRO A 7 1.99 -56.85 5.51
N ILE A 8 2.35 -56.70 4.24
CA ILE A 8 1.95 -55.55 3.42
C ILE A 8 0.43 -55.68 3.18
N PHE A 9 -0.36 -55.00 3.98
CA PHE A 9 -1.71 -54.54 3.62
C PHE A 9 -1.56 -53.03 3.34
N LEU A 10 -1.45 -52.59 2.07
CA LEU A 10 -2.61 -52.37 1.21
C LEU A 10 -3.69 -51.62 2.02
N LEU A 11 -3.67 -50.29 2.17
CA LEU A 11 -3.32 -49.25 1.19
C LEU A 11 -4.14 -49.32 -0.12
N PHE A 12 -5.24 -50.08 -0.11
CA PHE A 12 -6.36 -50.01 -1.06
C PHE A 12 -7.58 -49.33 -0.40
N ILE A 13 -7.37 -48.15 0.21
CA ILE A 13 -8.45 -47.17 0.47
C ILE A 13 -8.21 -45.92 -0.41
N PHE A 14 -7.83 -46.19 -1.65
CA PHE A 14 -8.12 -45.29 -2.77
C PHE A 14 -9.50 -45.69 -3.34
N PHE A 15 -10.25 -44.74 -3.88
CA PHE A 15 -11.48 -44.94 -4.69
C PHE A 15 -12.76 -45.49 -4.01
N HIS A 16 -13.08 -45.07 -2.78
CA HIS A 16 -14.49 -45.13 -2.35
C HIS A 16 -14.99 -44.00 -1.42
N TYR A 17 -14.28 -42.88 -1.32
CA TYR A 17 -14.96 -41.61 -1.06
C TYR A 17 -15.46 -41.06 -2.39
N SER A 18 -16.61 -41.59 -2.80
CA SER A 18 -17.36 -41.07 -3.93
C SER A 18 -17.77 -39.63 -3.62
N LEU A 19 -17.36 -38.76 -4.53
CA LEU A 19 -17.84 -37.39 -4.69
C LEU A 19 -19.38 -37.33 -4.56
N THR A 20 -19.87 -37.02 -3.37
CA THR A 20 -21.26 -36.61 -3.11
C THR A 20 -21.28 -35.11 -2.88
N GLU A 21 -20.99 -34.39 -3.96
CA GLU A 21 -21.21 -32.96 -4.07
C GLU A 21 -22.70 -32.74 -4.36
N GLU A 22 -23.53 -32.95 -3.34
CA GLU A 22 -24.93 -32.51 -3.40
C GLU A 22 -24.94 -30.99 -3.37
N LEU A 23 -25.15 -30.38 -4.54
CA LEU A 23 -25.41 -28.95 -4.71
C LEU A 23 -26.72 -28.58 -4.01
N SER A 24 -26.67 -28.36 -2.69
CA SER A 24 -27.76 -27.71 -1.97
C SER A 24 -27.73 -26.22 -2.26
N GLU A 25 -28.33 -25.84 -3.39
CA GLU A 25 -28.68 -24.45 -3.69
C GLU A 25 -29.59 -23.91 -2.57
N ASN A 26 -28.99 -23.18 -1.62
CA ASN A 26 -29.57 -22.19 -0.69
C ASN A 26 -28.70 -22.00 0.59
N GLU A 27 -27.37 -22.19 0.50
CA GLU A 27 -26.50 -21.66 1.55
C GLU A 27 -26.50 -20.12 1.47
N VAL A 28 -27.29 -19.49 2.34
CA VAL A 28 -27.15 -18.07 2.64
C VAL A 28 -25.76 -17.92 3.27
N THR A 29 -24.78 -17.51 2.45
CA THR A 29 -23.39 -17.31 2.88
C THR A 29 -23.34 -16.16 3.87
N LEU A 30 -23.61 -16.48 5.14
CA LEU A 30 -23.50 -15.57 6.26
C LEU A 30 -22.05 -15.10 6.32
N ALA A 31 -21.83 -13.82 5.98
CA ALA A 31 -20.51 -13.22 6.05
C ALA A 31 -19.90 -13.49 7.43
N PRO A 32 -18.61 -13.90 7.49
CA PRO A 32 -17.99 -14.34 8.73
C PRO A 32 -18.12 -13.24 9.81
N PRO A 33 -18.30 -13.63 11.09
CA PRO A 33 -18.44 -12.66 12.16
C PRO A 33 -17.21 -11.77 12.23
N LEU A 34 -17.41 -10.46 12.16
CA LEU A 34 -16.34 -9.47 12.28
C LEU A 34 -15.54 -9.69 13.59
N PRO A 35 -14.21 -9.53 13.56
CA PRO A 35 -13.37 -9.68 14.74
C PRO A 35 -13.69 -8.61 15.79
N VAL A 36 -13.24 -8.83 17.03
CA VAL A 36 -13.29 -7.83 18.10
C VAL A 36 -12.15 -6.83 17.89
N CYS A 37 -12.43 -5.53 18.02
CA CYS A 37 -11.43 -4.49 17.82
C CYS A 37 -10.33 -4.49 18.87
N GLU A 38 -9.08 -4.32 18.43
CA GLU A 38 -7.97 -3.93 19.32
C GLU A 38 -8.00 -2.44 19.66
N SER A 39 -7.29 -2.04 20.73
CA SER A 39 -7.33 -0.68 21.27
C SER A 39 -6.75 0.40 20.34
N PHE A 40 -5.96 0.00 19.35
CA PHE A 40 -5.33 0.84 18.31
C PHE A 40 -6.01 0.71 16.94
N GLN A 41 -7.07 -0.09 16.84
CA GLN A 41 -7.77 -0.39 15.59
C GLN A 41 -9.07 0.43 15.51
N ALA A 42 -9.34 1.02 14.35
CA ALA A 42 -10.62 1.66 14.07
C ALA A 42 -11.71 0.60 13.88
N CYS A 43 -12.89 0.83 14.42
CA CYS A 43 -14.04 -0.07 14.31
C CYS A 43 -14.79 0.09 12.99
N SER A 44 -14.76 1.29 12.41
CA SER A 44 -15.34 1.62 11.11
C SER A 44 -14.50 2.71 10.44
N ALA A 45 -14.45 2.67 9.11
CA ALA A 45 -13.82 3.68 8.29
C ALA A 45 -14.85 4.31 7.33
N GLU A 46 -14.71 5.61 7.09
CA GLU A 46 -15.48 6.38 6.12
C GLU A 46 -14.51 6.96 5.09
N VAL A 47 -14.61 6.48 3.85
CA VAL A 47 -13.81 6.94 2.71
C VAL A 47 -14.68 7.83 1.83
N SER A 48 -14.27 9.07 1.62
CA SER A 48 -14.91 10.05 0.72
C SER A 48 -14.11 10.15 -0.57
N ALA A 49 -14.60 9.48 -1.61
CA ALA A 49 -14.01 9.49 -2.94
C ALA A 49 -14.56 10.67 -3.76
N TYR A 50 -13.67 11.53 -4.26
CA TYR A 50 -14.03 12.65 -5.12
C TYR A 50 -13.95 12.24 -6.60
N PRO A 51 -14.77 12.83 -7.49
CA PRO A 51 -14.70 12.51 -8.92
C PRO A 51 -13.38 13.02 -9.53
N VAL A 52 -12.87 12.29 -10.52
CA VAL A 52 -11.66 12.65 -11.26
C VAL A 52 -11.99 13.66 -12.36
N ILE A 53 -11.21 14.74 -12.45
CA ILE A 53 -11.29 15.72 -13.53
C ILE A 53 -10.53 15.17 -14.74
N ILE A 54 -11.26 14.62 -15.70
CA ILE A 54 -10.70 14.21 -16.99
C ILE A 54 -10.51 15.47 -17.85
N THR A 55 -9.34 16.08 -17.80
CA THR A 55 -8.96 17.14 -18.74
C THR A 55 -8.61 16.53 -20.10
N ALA A 56 -8.93 17.21 -21.19
CA ALA A 56 -8.64 16.68 -22.54
C ALA A 56 -7.15 16.38 -22.76
N GLU A 57 -6.26 17.10 -22.07
CA GLU A 57 -4.80 16.93 -22.11
C GLU A 57 -4.35 15.57 -21.53
N SER A 58 -5.07 14.97 -20.57
CA SER A 58 -4.70 13.67 -20.00
C SER A 58 -5.01 12.48 -20.91
N ILE A 59 -5.73 12.70 -22.02
CA ILE A 59 -6.13 11.66 -22.99
C ILE A 59 -5.09 11.54 -24.13
N ILE A 60 -4.31 12.60 -24.39
CA ILE A 60 -3.47 12.73 -25.59
C ILE A 60 -2.06 12.13 -25.40
N GLY A 61 -1.70 11.71 -24.17
CA GLY A 61 -0.39 11.15 -23.84
C GLY A 61 -0.08 9.75 -24.39
N PHE A 62 -0.91 9.19 -25.27
CA PHE A 62 -0.71 7.86 -25.89
C PHE A 62 -0.99 7.89 -27.40
N GLU A 63 -0.51 8.91 -28.11
CA GLU A 63 -0.28 8.75 -29.55
C GLU A 63 0.93 7.83 -29.74
N THR A 64 0.64 6.58 -30.13
CA THR A 64 1.65 5.67 -30.66
C THR A 64 2.26 6.26 -31.93
N ASP A 65 3.60 6.37 -31.97
CA ASP A 65 4.38 6.64 -33.19
C ASP A 65 4.27 5.44 -34.18
N GLU A 66 3.07 5.16 -34.66
CA GLU A 66 2.79 4.08 -35.63
C GLU A 66 3.08 4.56 -37.06
N ASN A 67 4.32 4.97 -37.28
CA ASN A 67 4.84 5.33 -38.60
C ASN A 67 5.21 4.04 -39.39
N ILE A 68 4.24 3.14 -39.55
CA ILE A 68 4.36 1.90 -40.31
C ILE A 68 3.85 2.16 -41.74
N PRO A 69 4.70 2.10 -42.78
CA PRO A 69 4.26 2.31 -44.15
C PRO A 69 3.36 1.15 -44.64
N SER A 70 2.16 1.52 -45.08
CA SER A 70 1.18 0.64 -45.72
C SER A 70 1.77 -0.16 -46.90
N SER A 71 1.66 -1.49 -46.83
CA SER A 71 1.87 -2.36 -48.00
C SER A 71 0.94 -3.59 -48.03
N THR A 72 -0.19 -3.42 -48.73
CA THR A 72 -0.96 -4.44 -49.51
C THR A 72 -1.44 -5.76 -48.87
N PRO A 73 -2.66 -6.23 -49.20
CA PRO A 73 -3.17 -7.52 -48.73
C PRO A 73 -2.62 -8.69 -49.55
N GLY A 74 -2.06 -9.69 -48.88
CA GLY A 74 -1.62 -10.97 -49.45
C GLY A 74 -2.22 -12.15 -48.68
N SER A 75 -2.71 -13.15 -49.39
CA SER A 75 -3.41 -14.30 -48.82
C SER A 75 -2.49 -15.37 -48.23
N PHE A 76 -3.05 -16.14 -47.29
CA PHE A 76 -2.78 -17.58 -47.10
C PHE A 76 -1.43 -17.99 -46.49
N ALA A 77 -1.44 -18.37 -45.21
CA ALA A 77 -0.96 -19.69 -44.78
C ALA A 77 -1.37 -19.99 -43.32
N GLU A 78 -1.99 -21.15 -43.14
CA GLU A 78 -2.16 -21.85 -41.87
C GLU A 78 -0.79 -22.37 -41.39
N PHE A 79 -0.39 -22.10 -40.15
CA PHE A 79 0.79 -22.72 -39.55
C PHE A 79 0.55 -23.12 -38.08
N ALA A 80 1.15 -24.26 -37.73
CA ALA A 80 0.80 -25.05 -36.56
C ALA A 80 1.44 -24.58 -35.24
N ALA A 81 0.97 -25.15 -34.15
CA ALA A 81 1.47 -24.93 -32.80
C ALA A 81 2.98 -25.14 -32.68
N GLY A 82 3.67 -24.16 -32.09
CA GLY A 82 5.02 -24.27 -31.56
C GLY A 82 4.97 -24.22 -30.03
N GLU A 83 5.56 -25.23 -29.40
CA GLU A 83 5.68 -25.36 -27.95
C GLU A 83 6.95 -24.61 -27.51
N GLU A 84 6.82 -23.49 -26.78
CA GLU A 84 7.98 -22.70 -26.34
C GLU A 84 8.37 -23.00 -24.89
N ASP A 85 9.64 -23.41 -24.75
CA ASP A 85 10.29 -23.86 -23.52
C ASP A 85 10.68 -22.66 -22.63
N LEU A 86 10.16 -22.64 -21.40
CA LEU A 86 10.32 -21.55 -20.44
C LEU A 86 11.69 -21.63 -19.75
N THR A 87 12.71 -21.05 -20.39
CA THR A 87 14.04 -20.93 -19.80
C THR A 87 14.05 -19.95 -18.62
N VAL A 88 14.23 -20.50 -17.42
CA VAL A 88 14.32 -19.75 -16.16
C VAL A 88 15.61 -18.92 -16.11
N ILE A 89 15.49 -17.60 -16.22
CA ILE A 89 16.62 -16.68 -16.06
C ILE A 89 16.92 -16.51 -14.57
N HIS A 90 18.00 -17.15 -14.11
CA HIS A 90 18.47 -17.05 -12.74
C HIS A 90 19.30 -15.76 -12.56
N SER A 91 18.66 -14.68 -12.09
CA SER A 91 19.34 -13.41 -11.81
C SER A 91 20.16 -13.51 -10.53
N THR A 92 21.46 -13.77 -10.67
CA THR A 92 22.43 -13.76 -9.55
C THR A 92 22.58 -12.35 -8.98
N ILE A 93 22.27 -12.19 -7.70
CA ILE A 93 22.55 -10.96 -6.95
C ILE A 93 24.07 -10.90 -6.71
N PRO A 94 24.75 -9.77 -6.95
CA PRO A 94 26.14 -9.61 -6.54
C PRO A 94 26.22 -9.40 -5.02
N ASP A 95 26.93 -10.30 -4.33
CA ASP A 95 27.30 -10.11 -2.93
C ASP A 95 28.15 -8.84 -2.77
N PHE A 96 27.81 -8.03 -1.77
CA PHE A 96 28.53 -6.79 -1.46
C PHE A 96 29.24 -6.96 -0.11
N ASP A 97 30.51 -7.37 -0.17
CA ASP A 97 31.35 -7.55 1.02
C ASP A 97 31.58 -6.21 1.74
N VAL A 98 31.00 -6.08 2.94
CA VAL A 98 31.24 -4.95 3.85
C VAL A 98 32.32 -5.36 4.84
N GLU A 99 33.60 -5.16 4.47
CA GLU A 99 34.70 -5.25 5.42
C GLU A 99 34.67 -4.08 6.41
N GLY A 100 34.85 -4.39 7.70
CA GLY A 100 34.81 -3.41 8.78
C GLY A 100 36.20 -2.93 9.21
N SER A 101 36.27 -1.67 9.65
CA SER A 101 37.31 -1.08 10.51
C SER A 101 36.83 0.31 10.95
N GLY A 102 37.08 0.79 12.16
CA GLY A 102 37.68 0.18 13.35
C GLY A 102 37.61 1.22 14.48
N VAL A 103 37.29 0.83 15.72
CA VAL A 103 37.16 1.79 16.82
C VAL A 103 38.54 2.13 17.36
N VAL A 104 38.96 3.39 17.19
CA VAL A 104 40.16 3.95 17.83
C VAL A 104 39.72 5.02 18.82
N GLU A 105 39.95 4.77 20.10
CA GLU A 105 39.85 5.80 21.14
C GLU A 105 41.02 6.78 21.03
N GLY A 106 40.73 8.08 21.09
CA GLY A 106 41.75 9.12 21.01
C GLY A 106 41.25 10.46 21.55
N SER A 107 41.49 10.71 22.84
CA SER A 107 41.36 12.06 23.41
C SER A 107 42.49 12.95 22.90
N GLY A 108 42.15 14.08 22.28
CA GLY A 108 43.10 15.09 21.81
C GLY A 108 42.39 16.43 21.62
N GLN A 109 42.89 17.47 22.30
CA GLN A 109 42.21 18.75 22.45
C GLN A 109 43.03 19.86 21.80
N ASP A 110 42.52 20.50 20.74
CA ASP A 110 42.86 21.88 20.37
C ASP A 110 41.90 22.46 19.30
N PRO A 111 41.81 23.81 19.13
CA PRO A 111 40.75 24.47 18.39
C PRO A 111 41.04 24.74 16.90
N SER A 112 39.96 25.12 16.21
CA SER A 112 39.78 25.52 14.81
C SER A 112 40.95 26.22 14.08
N PRO A 113 40.94 26.14 12.73
CA PRO A 113 40.38 27.29 12.00
C PRO A 113 39.23 26.94 11.05
N MET A 114 38.42 27.95 10.71
CA MET A 114 37.33 27.83 9.74
C MET A 114 37.88 27.50 8.34
N LEU A 115 37.34 26.47 7.70
CA LEU A 115 37.46 26.28 6.25
C LEU A 115 36.61 27.35 5.54
N GLN A 116 37.23 28.48 5.19
CA GLN A 116 36.66 29.42 4.25
C GLN A 116 36.71 28.81 2.85
N PHE A 117 35.55 28.42 2.33
CA PHE A 117 35.39 28.06 0.91
C PHE A 117 35.53 29.33 0.06
N ILE A 118 36.77 29.69 -0.29
CA ILE A 118 37.02 30.68 -1.34
C ILE A 118 36.74 29.99 -2.67
N VAL A 119 35.54 30.20 -3.20
CA VAL A 119 35.20 29.84 -4.58
C VAL A 119 35.93 30.80 -5.50
N THR A 120 37.10 30.39 -5.98
CA THR A 120 37.89 31.15 -6.96
C THR A 120 37.17 31.11 -8.31
N SER A 121 36.38 32.15 -8.61
CA SER A 121 35.71 32.29 -9.91
C SER A 121 36.70 32.66 -11.01
N THR A 122 37.14 31.67 -11.79
CA THR A 122 37.80 31.90 -13.09
C THR A 122 36.76 32.36 -14.12
N PRO A 123 36.96 33.50 -14.81
CA PRO A 123 36.02 33.98 -15.82
C PRO A 123 36.36 33.41 -17.20
N GLU A 124 36.07 32.12 -17.43
CA GLU A 124 36.11 31.55 -18.78
C GLU A 124 34.71 31.30 -19.34
N SER A 125 34.49 31.92 -20.50
CA SER A 125 33.25 31.97 -21.28
C SER A 125 32.61 30.59 -21.51
N GLY A 126 31.49 30.33 -20.85
CA GLY A 126 30.70 29.11 -21.04
C GLY A 126 29.41 29.10 -20.23
N SER A 127 28.54 30.08 -20.42
CA SER A 127 27.29 30.21 -19.67
C SER A 127 26.20 29.21 -20.10
N THR A 128 26.47 27.91 -19.98
CA THR A 128 25.40 26.92 -19.75
C THR A 128 24.96 27.04 -18.30
N ALA A 129 24.25 28.12 -17.99
CA ALA A 129 23.50 28.21 -16.76
C ALA A 129 22.52 27.03 -16.75
N PHE A 130 22.74 26.06 -15.87
CA PHE A 130 21.79 24.97 -15.66
C PHE A 130 20.44 25.62 -15.35
N PRO A 131 19.36 25.27 -16.06
CA PRO A 131 18.05 25.79 -15.72
C PRO A 131 17.69 25.32 -14.31
N LEU A 132 17.75 26.26 -13.37
CA LEU A 132 17.09 26.14 -12.08
C LEU A 132 15.59 26.17 -12.38
N TYR A 133 15.01 24.99 -12.54
CA TYR A 133 13.58 24.79 -12.56
C TYR A 133 13.04 25.09 -11.14
N ASP A 134 12.91 26.38 -10.82
CA ASP A 134 12.27 26.90 -9.59
C ASP A 134 10.74 26.89 -9.71
N GLU A 135 10.24 25.90 -10.42
CA GLU A 135 8.83 25.59 -10.58
C GLU A 135 8.59 24.21 -9.99
N PHE A 136 8.34 24.22 -8.68
CA PHE A 136 7.46 23.23 -8.07
C PHE A 136 6.10 23.38 -8.73
N VAL A 137 5.95 22.78 -9.92
CA VAL A 137 4.67 22.59 -10.58
C VAL A 137 3.85 21.75 -9.61
N ASN A 138 2.99 22.42 -8.84
CA ASN A 138 1.96 21.75 -8.07
C ASN A 138 1.10 21.02 -9.08
N SER A 139 1.38 19.73 -9.28
CA SER A 139 0.62 18.87 -10.17
C SER A 139 -0.85 19.00 -9.74
N PRO A 140 -1.73 19.57 -10.58
CA PRO A 140 -3.10 19.80 -10.18
C PRO A 140 -3.69 18.44 -9.82
N SER A 141 -4.21 18.32 -8.59
CA SER A 141 -4.75 17.04 -8.15
C SER A 141 -5.82 16.59 -9.13
N LEU A 142 -5.78 15.32 -9.50
CA LEU A 142 -6.72 14.73 -10.44
C LEU A 142 -8.17 14.76 -9.91
N PHE A 143 -8.39 15.11 -8.64
CA PHE A 143 -9.70 15.09 -7.97
C PHE A 143 -10.37 16.46 -7.88
N ASP A 144 -11.67 16.53 -8.18
CA ASP A 144 -12.49 17.72 -7.92
C ASP A 144 -12.96 17.76 -6.46
N PHE A 145 -12.17 18.37 -5.59
CA PHE A 145 -12.53 18.62 -4.18
C PHE A 145 -13.68 19.63 -3.99
N LYS A 146 -14.22 20.26 -5.05
CA LYS A 146 -15.42 21.12 -4.99
C LYS A 146 -16.70 20.35 -5.29
N ALA A 147 -16.61 19.20 -5.94
CA ALA A 147 -17.73 18.31 -6.16
C ALA A 147 -18.15 17.59 -4.86
N GLN A 148 -19.38 17.09 -4.85
CA GLN A 148 -19.87 16.26 -3.74
C GLN A 148 -19.16 14.89 -3.76
N PRO A 149 -18.49 14.47 -2.66
CA PRO A 149 -17.83 13.17 -2.62
C PRO A 149 -18.84 12.02 -2.55
N ASN A 150 -18.45 10.88 -3.11
CA ASN A 150 -19.10 9.61 -2.88
C ASN A 150 -18.52 8.97 -1.61
N THR A 151 -19.30 8.93 -0.54
CA THR A 151 -18.86 8.46 0.77
C THR A 151 -19.21 6.99 0.99
N THR A 152 -18.19 6.14 1.08
CA THR A 152 -18.30 4.71 1.40
C THR A 152 -17.93 4.47 2.86
N GLN A 153 -18.86 3.94 3.64
CA GLN A 153 -18.60 3.51 5.02
C GLN A 153 -18.41 1.99 5.07
N LYS A 154 -17.33 1.52 5.70
CA LYS A 154 -17.05 0.10 5.93
C LYS A 154 -16.84 -0.20 7.41
N ARG A 155 -17.27 -1.40 7.82
CA ARG A 155 -17.05 -1.92 9.16
C ARG A 155 -15.84 -2.85 9.18
N LEU A 156 -14.92 -2.61 10.11
CA LEU A 156 -13.67 -3.36 10.23
C LEU A 156 -13.75 -4.40 11.35
N CYS A 157 -14.22 -3.99 12.53
CA CYS A 157 -14.32 -4.83 13.71
C CYS A 157 -15.47 -4.38 14.65
N ARG A 158 -15.81 -5.23 15.63
CA ARG A 158 -16.88 -5.01 16.63
C ARG A 158 -16.31 -4.48 17.95
N CYS A 159 -17.04 -3.58 18.59
CA CYS A 159 -16.68 -3.03 19.88
C CYS A 159 -17.27 -3.85 21.02
N GLY A 160 -16.43 -4.53 21.82
CA GLY A 160 -16.84 -5.34 22.96
C GLY A 160 -16.84 -6.84 22.70
N SER A 161 -17.12 -7.62 23.75
CA SER A 161 -17.36 -9.06 23.62
C SER A 161 -18.79 -9.31 23.14
N ASN A 162 -19.12 -10.54 22.73
CA ASN A 162 -20.42 -10.92 22.16
C ASN A 162 -21.65 -10.63 23.06
N ASP A 163 -21.44 -10.34 24.34
CA ASP A 163 -22.46 -10.04 25.35
C ASP A 163 -22.76 -8.54 25.53
N ASP A 164 -21.91 -7.65 25.00
CA ASP A 164 -22.08 -6.20 25.07
C ASP A 164 -23.14 -5.73 24.05
N LYS A 165 -24.36 -5.47 24.53
CA LYS A 165 -25.53 -5.12 23.69
C LYS A 165 -25.44 -3.76 22.97
N GLU A 166 -24.39 -2.97 23.19
CA GLU A 166 -24.23 -1.63 22.65
C GLU A 166 -22.89 -1.50 21.93
N ASP A 167 -22.94 -1.63 20.61
CA ASP A 167 -21.79 -1.41 19.74
C ASP A 167 -21.46 0.09 19.67
N LYS A 168 -20.43 0.51 20.42
CA LYS A 168 -20.04 1.92 20.60
C LYS A 168 -19.41 2.57 19.37
N CYS A 169 -19.29 1.85 18.26
CA CYS A 169 -18.70 2.36 17.04
C CYS A 169 -19.61 3.37 16.34
N SER A 170 -19.31 4.67 16.50
CA SER A 170 -20.06 5.75 15.87
C SER A 170 -19.13 6.87 15.43
N PHE A 171 -19.52 7.57 14.36
CA PHE A 171 -18.84 8.76 13.85
C PHE A 171 -19.25 10.02 14.65
N SER A 172 -18.97 10.00 15.97
CA SER A 172 -19.16 11.14 16.86
C SER A 172 -17.86 11.92 17.06
N ASP A 173 -17.95 13.23 17.33
CA ASP A 173 -16.78 14.09 17.60
C ASP A 173 -15.87 13.60 18.75
N SER A 174 -16.36 12.68 19.58
CA SER A 174 -15.61 12.10 20.71
C SER A 174 -14.85 10.81 20.36
N THR A 175 -15.26 10.12 19.30
CA THR A 175 -14.78 8.79 18.86
C THR A 175 -14.19 8.78 17.45
N THR A 176 -14.34 9.88 16.69
CA THR A 176 -13.82 10.02 15.33
C THR A 176 -12.43 10.64 15.32
N LEU A 177 -11.55 10.06 14.50
CA LEU A 177 -10.27 10.61 14.09
C LEU A 177 -10.34 10.97 12.60
N VAL A 178 -10.01 12.21 12.27
CA VAL A 178 -9.91 12.66 10.87
C VAL A 178 -8.44 12.58 10.46
N ILE A 179 -8.14 11.72 9.50
CA ILE A 179 -6.77 11.50 9.02
C ILE A 179 -6.43 12.56 7.97
N ASP A 180 -7.28 12.67 6.95
CA ASP A 180 -7.20 13.66 5.89
C ASP A 180 -8.62 14.05 5.40
N GLY A 181 -8.71 14.82 4.33
CA GLY A 181 -10.00 15.27 3.76
C GLY A 181 -10.84 14.16 3.11
N THR A 182 -10.24 12.98 2.89
CA THR A 182 -10.86 11.82 2.25
C THR A 182 -11.15 10.67 3.21
N LEU A 183 -10.58 10.69 4.42
CA LEU A 183 -10.62 9.54 5.34
C LEU A 183 -10.92 9.95 6.78
N LYS A 184 -12.01 9.41 7.32
CA LYS A 184 -12.34 9.44 8.75
C LYS A 184 -12.41 8.03 9.31
N LEU A 185 -12.05 7.89 10.58
CA LEU A 185 -12.04 6.63 11.29
C LEU A 185 -12.83 6.76 12.60
N ALA A 186 -13.70 5.81 12.89
CA ALA A 186 -14.39 5.70 14.18
C ALA A 186 -13.71 4.65 15.06
N PHE A 187 -13.61 4.91 16.36
CA PHE A 187 -13.04 4.01 17.36
C PHE A 187 -14.07 3.62 18.43
N CYS A 188 -13.85 2.47 19.08
CA CYS A 188 -14.66 2.00 20.22
C CYS A 188 -14.47 2.84 21.50
N SER A 189 -13.32 3.49 21.61
CA SER A 189 -12.89 4.36 22.71
C SER A 189 -12.40 5.69 22.13
N SER A 190 -12.38 6.76 22.92
CA SER A 190 -11.91 8.05 22.41
C SER A 190 -10.43 7.98 22.01
N PRO A 191 -10.03 8.37 20.78
CA PRO A 191 -8.63 8.34 20.33
C PRO A 191 -7.72 9.25 21.17
N LYS A 192 -8.29 10.20 21.92
CA LYS A 192 -7.57 11.04 22.89
C LYS A 192 -6.96 10.26 24.08
N GLN A 193 -7.30 8.99 24.24
CA GLN A 193 -6.63 8.08 25.18
C GLN A 193 -5.32 7.50 24.63
N HIS A 194 -5.09 7.57 23.32
CA HIS A 194 -3.83 7.16 22.72
C HIS A 194 -2.69 8.11 23.13
N SER A 195 -1.46 7.59 23.16
CA SER A 195 -0.29 8.43 23.42
C SER A 195 -0.14 9.50 22.35
N ARG A 196 0.39 10.69 22.68
CA ARG A 196 0.75 11.67 21.65
C ARG A 196 1.87 11.11 20.79
N CYS A 197 1.74 11.19 19.47
CA CYS A 197 2.81 10.76 18.56
C CYS A 197 4.07 11.62 18.78
N ILE A 198 5.17 11.02 19.24
CA ILE A 198 6.44 11.71 19.52
C ILE A 198 7.62 10.82 19.07
N GLY A 199 8.63 11.44 18.44
CA GLY A 199 9.86 10.76 18.05
C GLY A 199 9.62 9.67 17.00
N ARG A 200 10.17 8.47 17.22
CA ARG A 200 10.12 7.33 16.27
C ARG A 200 8.76 6.61 16.18
N ARG A 201 7.77 6.99 17.01
CA ARG A 201 6.39 6.48 16.96
C ARG A 201 5.45 7.54 16.39
N ASN A 202 5.91 8.19 15.33
CA ASN A 202 5.22 9.26 14.60
C ASN A 202 4.47 8.75 13.36
N LEU A 203 4.61 7.47 13.01
CA LEU A 203 3.98 6.84 11.86
C LEU A 203 2.71 6.08 12.27
N VAL A 204 1.64 6.37 11.56
CA VAL A 204 0.34 5.71 11.60
C VAL A 204 0.11 5.05 10.25
N ARG A 205 -0.39 3.81 10.25
CA ARG A 205 -0.54 3.00 9.03
C ARG A 205 -1.99 2.60 8.81
N ILE A 206 -2.44 2.74 7.58
CA ILE A 206 -3.81 2.43 7.15
C ILE A 206 -3.69 1.50 5.95
N ILE A 207 -4.24 0.30 6.07
CA ILE A 207 -4.13 -0.75 5.06
C ILE A 207 -5.41 -0.76 4.23
N GLY A 208 -5.30 -0.71 2.91
CA GLY A 208 -6.46 -0.58 2.04
C GLY A 208 -6.19 -0.87 0.57
N GLU A 209 -7.28 -0.90 -0.20
CA GLU A 209 -7.24 -0.92 -1.66
C GLU A 209 -6.92 0.48 -2.17
N ILE A 210 -6.03 0.58 -3.17
CA ILE A 210 -5.70 1.84 -3.83
C ILE A 210 -6.76 2.20 -4.88
N HIS A 211 -7.01 3.50 -5.06
CA HIS A 211 -7.82 4.02 -6.15
C HIS A 211 -7.09 3.89 -7.49
N GLU A 212 -7.83 3.82 -8.59
CA GLU A 212 -7.30 3.64 -9.95
C GLU A 212 -6.34 4.76 -10.40
N SER A 213 -6.39 5.92 -9.74
CA SER A 213 -5.44 7.03 -9.94
C SER A 213 -4.09 6.85 -9.23
N GLY A 214 -3.91 5.80 -8.40
CA GLY A 214 -2.68 5.59 -7.61
C GLY A 214 -2.48 6.56 -6.43
N GLU A 215 -3.31 7.59 -6.28
CA GLU A 215 -3.11 8.66 -5.28
C GLU A 215 -4.01 8.57 -4.04
N ALA A 216 -5.12 7.83 -4.08
CA ALA A 216 -6.13 7.82 -3.00
C ALA A 216 -6.42 6.40 -2.51
N ILE A 217 -7.00 6.29 -1.31
CA ILE A 217 -7.53 5.04 -0.79
C ILE A 217 -8.96 4.84 -1.32
N LYS A 218 -9.27 3.64 -1.83
CA LYS A 218 -10.58 3.25 -2.35
C LYS A 218 -11.41 2.53 -1.30
N ASN A 219 -10.77 1.65 -0.54
CA ASN A 219 -11.40 0.84 0.51
C ASN A 219 -10.42 0.65 1.67
N VAL A 220 -10.88 0.72 2.92
CA VAL A 220 -10.04 0.38 4.09
C VAL A 220 -10.21 -1.09 4.41
N LEU A 221 -9.10 -1.80 4.58
CA LEU A 221 -9.06 -3.20 4.99
C LEU A 221 -8.76 -3.30 6.49
N ASP A 222 -7.76 -2.56 6.96
CA ASP A 222 -7.34 -2.54 8.37
C ASP A 222 -6.65 -1.22 8.75
N THR A 223 -6.44 -0.97 10.05
CA THR A 223 -5.87 0.26 10.59
C THR A 223 -5.00 -0.01 11.82
N ALA A 224 -3.81 0.61 11.88
CA ALA A 224 -2.90 0.52 13.01
C ALA A 224 -2.54 1.93 13.51
N ILE A 225 -3.30 2.42 14.50
CA ILE A 225 -3.22 3.79 15.01
C ILE A 225 -2.90 3.78 16.51
N PHE A 226 -1.62 3.97 16.83
CA PHE A 226 -1.12 3.91 18.21
C PHE A 226 -1.07 5.27 18.92
N CYS A 227 -1.33 6.36 18.19
CA CYS A 227 -1.08 7.70 18.68
C CYS A 227 -1.92 8.78 17.99
N ASP A 228 -2.14 9.89 18.71
CA ASP A 228 -2.91 11.06 18.24
C ASP A 228 -1.99 12.24 17.83
N CYS A 229 -2.44 12.99 16.82
CA CYS A 229 -1.79 14.16 16.24
C CYS A 229 -2.71 15.40 16.36
N PRO A 230 -2.48 16.33 17.32
CA PRO A 230 -3.36 17.49 17.51
C PRO A 230 -3.35 18.48 16.33
N ASN A 231 -2.32 18.44 15.48
CA ASN A 231 -2.20 19.24 14.25
C ASN A 231 -2.78 18.52 13.01
N GLY A 232 -3.36 17.32 13.20
CA GLY A 232 -3.72 16.40 12.13
C GLY A 232 -2.52 15.69 11.49
N PHE A 233 -2.83 14.87 10.49
CA PHE A 233 -1.86 14.01 9.81
C PHE A 233 -1.48 14.55 8.43
N ARG A 234 -0.32 14.11 7.93
CA ARG A 234 0.20 14.28 6.57
C ARG A 234 0.62 12.91 6.06
N ARG A 235 0.19 12.52 4.85
CA ARG A 235 0.69 11.31 4.20
C ARG A 235 2.18 11.45 3.85
N VAL A 236 2.96 10.42 4.16
CA VAL A 236 4.40 10.32 3.91
C VAL A 236 4.69 9.40 2.73
N GLY A 237 3.98 8.28 2.63
CA GLY A 237 4.21 7.27 1.60
C GLY A 237 3.03 6.32 1.40
N ILE A 238 3.17 5.45 0.40
CA ILE A 238 2.29 4.32 0.12
C ILE A 238 3.21 3.14 -0.22
N GLU A 239 3.09 2.03 0.51
CA GLU A 239 3.90 0.83 0.31
C GLU A 239 3.01 -0.39 0.00
N PRO A 240 3.47 -1.38 -0.79
CA PRO A 240 2.75 -2.64 -0.94
C PRO A 240 2.56 -3.37 0.40
N TRP A 241 1.39 -3.97 0.63
CA TRP A 241 1.09 -4.72 1.84
C TRP A 241 0.31 -6.01 1.52
N GLU A 242 0.27 -6.95 2.45
CA GLU A 242 -0.51 -8.17 2.27
C GLU A 242 -2.01 -7.83 2.10
N GLY A 243 -2.57 -8.16 0.94
CA GLY A 243 -3.95 -7.85 0.59
C GLY A 243 -4.22 -6.43 0.08
N GLY A 244 -3.21 -5.56 -0.08
CA GLY A 244 -3.42 -4.20 -0.59
C GLY A 244 -2.20 -3.29 -0.47
N TYR A 245 -2.43 -2.07 0.03
CA TYR A 245 -1.40 -1.04 0.21
C TYR A 245 -1.46 -0.43 1.61
N ALA A 246 -0.30 -0.19 2.20
CA ALA A 246 -0.10 0.52 3.44
C ALA A 246 0.10 2.02 3.15
N PHE A 247 -0.91 2.82 3.48
CA PHE A 247 -0.82 4.29 3.46
C PHE A 247 -0.21 4.77 4.78
N GLU A 248 0.91 5.47 4.68
CA GLU A 248 1.70 5.92 5.83
C GLU A 248 1.47 7.39 6.14
N TYR A 249 1.15 7.71 7.39
CA TYR A 249 0.80 9.04 7.86
C TYR A 249 1.65 9.47 9.05
N GLN A 250 2.07 10.73 9.07
CA GLN A 250 2.83 11.36 10.14
C GLN A 250 2.13 12.63 10.66
N CYS A 251 2.32 13.00 11.93
CA CYS A 251 1.87 14.31 12.41
C CYS A 251 2.47 15.48 11.62
N LYS A 252 1.67 16.54 11.49
CA LYS A 252 2.10 17.88 11.06
C LYS A 252 2.78 18.66 12.20
#